data_AF-A0A941LZU7-F1
#
_entry.id   AF-A0A941LZU7-F1
#
_cell.length_a   1.000
_cell.length_b   1.000
_cell.length_c   1.000
_cell.angle_alpha   90.00
_cell.angle_beta   90.00
_cell.angle_gamma   90.00
#
_symmetry.space_group_name_H-M   'P 1'
#
loop_
_entity.id
_entity.type
_entity.pdbx_description
1 polymer ?
#
loop_
_entity_poly.entity_id
_entity_poly.type
_entity_poly.pdbx_seq_one_letter_code
_entity_poly.pdbx_strand_id
1 'polypeptide(L)'
;MGEETGRQLGSGTIESLREEFRGHLALFYSRLKLAAPYDSVEKALGTLTKTLKALPPEELNRLSSDTAQRWTHFRVAFVESGLNLKHRGIIAGLAQSETSLDLPEEFNHLLNLYRRPS
;
A
#
# COMPACT_ATOMS: atom_id res chain seq x y z
N MET A 1 -6.57 -23.93 27.03
CA MET A 1 -7.33 -22.75 26.55
C MET A 1 -6.32 -21.64 26.32
N GLY A 2 -5.93 -21.36 25.07
CA GLY A 2 -4.89 -20.35 24.78
C GLY A 2 -4.81 -19.93 23.31
N GLU A 3 -5.79 -20.29 22.47
CA GLU A 3 -5.71 -20.11 21.02
C GLU A 3 -6.64 -19.01 20.48
N GLU A 4 -7.47 -18.42 21.35
CA GLU A 4 -8.49 -17.43 20.98
C GLU A 4 -7.93 -15.99 20.90
N THR A 5 -6.91 -15.65 21.69
CA THR A 5 -6.35 -14.28 21.70
C THR A 5 -5.53 -13.95 20.45
N GLY A 6 -4.85 -14.95 19.85
CA GLY A 6 -4.01 -14.74 18.67
C GLY A 6 -4.79 -14.43 17.39
N ARG A 7 -5.98 -15.01 17.22
CA ARG A 7 -6.84 -14.75 16.03
C ARG A 7 -7.47 -13.36 16.08
N GLN A 8 -7.85 -12.88 17.26
CA GLN A 8 -8.49 -11.58 17.42
C GLN A 8 -7.49 -10.43 17.24
N LEU A 9 -6.25 -10.59 17.73
CA LEU A 9 -5.16 -9.65 17.49
C LEU A 9 -4.80 -9.56 16.00
N GLY A 10 -4.70 -10.70 15.31
CA GLY A 10 -4.43 -10.72 13.87
C GLY A 10 -5.48 -9.99 13.05
N SER A 11 -6.77 -10.16 13.38
CA SER A 11 -7.86 -9.46 12.68
C SER A 11 -7.80 -7.94 12.86
N GLY A 12 -7.49 -7.46 14.07
CA GLY A 12 -7.34 -6.03 14.35
C GLY A 12 -6.17 -5.42 13.58
N THR A 13 -5.00 -6.08 13.58
CA THR A 13 -3.82 -5.62 12.82
C THR A 13 -4.10 -5.55 11.32
N ILE A 14 -4.80 -6.54 10.75
CA ILE A 14 -5.15 -6.55 9.32
C ILE A 14 -6.06 -5.36 8.99
N GLU A 15 -7.04 -5.07 9.84
CA GLU A 15 -7.98 -3.98 9.62
C GLU A 15 -7.26 -2.63 9.71
N SER A 16 -6.40 -2.43 10.71
CA SER A 16 -5.55 -1.23 10.82
C SER A 16 -4.63 -1.05 9.61
N LEU A 17 -3.95 -2.10 9.13
CA LEU A 17 -3.09 -2.03 7.94
C LEU A 17 -3.89 -1.72 6.67
N ARG A 18 -5.11 -2.23 6.56
CA ARG A 18 -6.00 -1.95 5.44
C ARG A 18 -6.42 -0.49 5.45
N GLU A 19 -6.82 0.07 6.59
CA GLU A 19 -7.18 1.47 6.71
C GLU A 19 -6.00 2.41 6.47
N GLU A 20 -4.83 2.07 7.01
CA GLU A 20 -3.56 2.78 6.77
C GLU A 20 -3.24 2.81 5.27
N PHE A 21 -3.31 1.67 4.59
CA PHE A 21 -3.06 1.60 3.15
C PHE A 21 -4.09 2.42 2.35
N ARG A 22 -5.37 2.38 2.73
CA ARG A 22 -6.42 3.20 2.10
C ARG A 22 -6.11 4.70 2.27
N GLY A 23 -5.70 5.13 3.46
CA GLY A 23 -5.28 6.50 3.74
C GLY A 23 -4.08 6.91 2.87
N HIS A 24 -3.07 6.04 2.76
CA HIS A 24 -1.92 6.26 1.89
C HIS A 24 -2.34 6.42 0.42
N LEU A 25 -3.23 5.58 -0.10
CA LEU A 25 -3.72 5.72 -1.48
C LEU A 25 -4.46 7.04 -1.68
N ALA A 26 -5.35 7.41 -0.74
CA ALA A 26 -6.08 8.68 -0.82
C ALA A 26 -5.12 9.88 -0.82
N LEU A 27 -4.12 9.88 0.07
CA LEU A 27 -3.10 10.92 0.13
C LEU A 27 -2.27 10.95 -1.15
N PHE A 28 -1.81 9.79 -1.64
CA PHE A 28 -1.01 9.66 -2.86
C PHE A 28 -1.71 10.28 -4.07
N TYR A 29 -2.95 9.85 -4.33
CA TYR A 29 -3.71 10.37 -5.46
C TYR A 29 -4.08 11.85 -5.28
N SER A 30 -4.41 12.28 -4.06
CA SER A 30 -4.69 13.68 -3.75
C SER A 30 -3.48 14.59 -4.02
N ARG A 31 -2.27 14.20 -3.58
CA ARG A 31 -1.03 14.96 -3.82
C ARG A 31 -0.66 15.02 -5.29
N LEU A 32 -0.94 13.95 -6.04
CA LEU A 32 -0.76 13.91 -7.49
C LEU A 32 -1.84 14.68 -8.25
N LYS A 33 -2.84 15.25 -7.55
CA LYS A 33 -4.03 15.89 -8.12
C LYS A 33 -4.77 14.96 -9.09
N LEU A 34 -4.80 13.67 -8.75
CA LEU A 34 -5.45 12.60 -9.52
C LEU A 34 -6.65 12.05 -8.77
N ALA A 35 -7.66 11.61 -9.51
CA ALA A 35 -8.77 10.87 -8.93
C ALA A 35 -8.33 9.44 -8.64
N ALA A 36 -8.45 9.00 -7.38
CA ALA A 36 -8.18 7.62 -7.01
C ALA A 36 -9.22 6.69 -7.69
N PRO A 37 -8.79 5.68 -8.45
CA PRO A 37 -9.71 4.75 -9.11
C PRO A 37 -10.30 3.79 -8.06
N TYR A 38 -11.53 4.08 -7.61
CA TYR A 38 -12.20 3.37 -6.51
C TYR A 38 -12.14 1.84 -6.65
N ASP A 39 -12.47 1.31 -7.83
CA ASP A 39 -12.47 -0.13 -8.11
C ASP A 39 -11.08 -0.76 -7.90
N SER A 40 -10.03 -0.13 -8.44
CA SER A 40 -8.66 -0.63 -8.28
C SER A 40 -8.15 -0.47 -6.84
N VAL A 41 -8.59 0.58 -6.13
CA VAL A 41 -8.30 0.77 -4.70
C VAL A 41 -8.94 -0.35 -3.87
N GLU A 42 -10.22 -0.63 -4.07
CA GLU A 42 -10.94 -1.72 -3.38
C GLU A 42 -10.26 -3.07 -3.65
N LYS A 43 -9.86 -3.31 -4.91
CA LYS A 43 -9.11 -4.51 -5.29
C LYS A 43 -7.77 -4.60 -4.56
N ALA A 44 -7.03 -3.49 -4.44
CA ALA A 44 -5.76 -3.45 -3.71
C ALA A 44 -5.96 -3.77 -2.22
N LEU A 45 -6.98 -3.18 -1.60
CA LEU A 45 -7.33 -3.45 -0.20
C LEU A 45 -7.74 -4.92 0.00
N GLY A 46 -8.49 -5.49 -0.94
CA GLY A 46 -8.86 -6.90 -0.96
C GLY A 46 -7.66 -7.83 -1.08
N THR A 47 -6.76 -7.54 -2.03
CA THR A 47 -5.50 -8.30 -2.20
C THR A 47 -4.64 -8.22 -0.95
N LEU A 48 -4.42 -7.02 -0.40
CA LEU A 48 -3.66 -6.83 0.83
C LEU A 48 -4.23 -7.66 1.97
N THR A 49 -5.55 -7.55 2.20
CA THR A 49 -6.24 -8.30 3.27
C THR A 49 -6.06 -9.81 3.08
N LYS A 50 -6.17 -10.32 1.85
CA LYS A 50 -5.98 -11.73 1.54
C LYS A 50 -4.54 -12.18 1.81
N THR A 51 -3.55 -11.39 1.39
CA THR A 51 -2.13 -11.65 1.63
C THR A 51 -1.84 -11.67 3.12
N LEU A 52 -2.31 -10.67 3.87
CA LEU A 52 -2.09 -10.57 5.31
C LEU A 52 -2.76 -11.73 6.07
N LYS A 53 -3.98 -12.13 5.69
CA LYS A 53 -4.66 -13.31 6.26
C LYS A 53 -3.93 -14.62 6.01
N ALA A 54 -3.10 -14.69 4.97
CA ALA A 54 -2.29 -15.87 4.66
C ALA A 54 -0.94 -15.87 5.41
N LEU A 55 -0.53 -14.75 6.03
CA LEU A 55 0.69 -14.68 6.82
C LEU A 55 0.51 -15.33 8.19
N PRO A 56 1.58 -15.90 8.76
CA PRO A 56 1.56 -16.35 10.14
C PRO A 56 1.37 -15.16 11.11
N PRO A 57 0.71 -15.38 12.26
CA PRO A 57 0.43 -14.32 13.23
C PRO A 57 1.68 -13.63 13.78
N GLU A 58 2.82 -14.33 13.81
CA GLU A 58 4.11 -13.78 14.20
C GLU A 58 4.59 -12.72 13.21
N GLU A 59 4.45 -12.97 11.91
CA GLU A 59 4.77 -12.00 10.86
C GLU A 59 3.81 -10.80 10.90
N LEU A 60 2.52 -11.06 11.07
CA LEU A 60 1.52 -10.00 11.26
C LEU A 60 1.86 -9.08 12.46
N ASN A 61 2.31 -9.65 13.58
CA ASN A 61 2.77 -8.87 14.71
C ASN A 61 4.05 -8.08 14.38
N ARG A 62 5.00 -8.67 13.65
CA ARG A 62 6.18 -7.95 13.18
C ARG A 62 5.83 -6.77 12.29
N LEU A 63 4.84 -6.91 11.41
CA LEU A 63 4.34 -5.79 10.60
C LEU A 63 3.93 -4.61 11.47
N SER A 64 3.39 -4.83 12.68
CA SER A 64 3.02 -3.74 13.59
C SER A 64 4.22 -2.92 14.10
N SER A 65 5.46 -3.40 13.98
CA SER A 65 6.68 -2.64 14.32
C SER A 65 7.56 -2.33 13.12
N ASP A 66 7.41 -3.05 12.01
CA ASP A 66 8.28 -2.95 10.84
C ASP A 66 7.58 -2.27 9.66
N THR A 67 7.77 -0.96 9.56
CA THR A 67 7.18 -0.11 8.51
C THR A 67 7.66 -0.51 7.11
N ALA A 68 8.92 -0.93 6.94
CA ALA A 68 9.46 -1.32 5.64
C ALA A 68 8.79 -2.60 5.10
N GLN A 69 8.53 -3.57 5.97
CA GLN A 69 7.77 -4.77 5.60
C GLN A 69 6.31 -4.42 5.25
N ARG A 70 5.64 -3.51 5.98
CA ARG A 70 4.30 -3.04 5.60
C ARG A 70 4.28 -2.48 4.19
N TRP A 71 5.21 -1.57 3.88
CA TRP A 71 5.34 -0.99 2.55
C TRP A 71 5.59 -2.04 1.47
N THR A 72 6.31 -3.12 1.78
CA THR A 72 6.48 -4.24 0.87
C THR A 72 5.14 -4.90 0.52
N HIS A 73 4.30 -5.20 1.51
CA HIS A 73 2.96 -5.74 1.26
C HIS A 73 2.05 -4.76 0.54
N PHE A 74 2.10 -3.48 0.89
CA PHE A 74 1.36 -2.42 0.22
C PHE A 74 1.74 -2.31 -1.26
N ARG A 75 3.04 -2.36 -1.59
CA ARG A 75 3.53 -2.37 -2.97
C ARG A 75 3.01 -3.58 -3.75
N VAL A 76 3.07 -4.78 -3.17
CA VAL A 76 2.56 -6.00 -3.84
C VAL A 76 1.08 -5.85 -4.16
N ALA A 77 0.26 -5.46 -3.18
CA ALA A 77 -1.17 -5.23 -3.37
C ALA A 77 -1.46 -4.11 -4.39
N PHE A 78 -0.63 -3.07 -4.42
CA PHE A 78 -0.72 -1.98 -5.38
C PHE A 78 -0.46 -2.43 -6.83
N VAL A 79 0.54 -3.31 -7.03
CA VAL A 79 0.87 -3.85 -8.35
C VAL A 79 -0.17 -4.88 -8.80
N GLU A 80 -0.56 -5.80 -7.93
CA GLU A 80 -1.55 -6.85 -8.22
C GLU A 80 -2.94 -6.30 -8.55
N SER A 81 -3.32 -5.19 -7.92
CA SER A 81 -4.58 -4.49 -8.23
C SER A 81 -4.55 -3.77 -9.58
N GLY A 82 -3.36 -3.55 -10.14
CA GLY A 82 -3.15 -2.78 -11.37
C GLY A 82 -3.15 -1.27 -11.16
N LEU A 83 -3.11 -0.78 -9.92
CA LEU A 83 -2.99 0.66 -9.63
C LEU A 83 -1.72 1.26 -10.23
N ASN A 84 -0.63 0.47 -10.32
CA ASN A 84 0.62 0.86 -10.97
C ASN A 84 0.48 1.15 -12.48
N LEU A 85 -0.58 0.64 -13.13
CA LEU A 85 -0.89 0.93 -14.53
C LEU A 85 -1.80 2.16 -14.66
N LYS A 86 -2.55 2.49 -13.60
CA LYS A 86 -3.46 3.65 -13.58
C LYS A 86 -2.65 4.94 -13.55
N HIS A 87 -3.00 5.85 -14.45
CA HIS A 87 -2.31 7.14 -14.59
C HIS A 87 -0.79 7.04 -14.76
N ARG A 88 -0.27 5.87 -15.18
CA ARG A 88 1.18 5.61 -15.25
C ARG A 88 1.94 6.68 -16.01
N GLY A 89 1.44 7.13 -17.16
CA GLY A 89 2.09 8.18 -17.95
C GLY A 89 2.20 9.51 -17.19
N ILE A 90 1.13 9.90 -16.47
CA ILE A 90 1.10 11.13 -15.68
C ILE A 90 2.04 11.01 -14.49
N ILE A 91 1.93 9.92 -13.72
CA ILE A 91 2.74 9.70 -12.51
C ILE A 91 4.23 9.55 -12.88
N ALA A 92 4.56 8.84 -13.96
CA ALA A 92 5.93 8.74 -14.44
C ALA A 92 6.47 10.08 -14.93
N GLY A 93 5.65 10.93 -15.54
CA GLY A 93 6.02 12.30 -15.90
C GLY A 93 6.28 13.16 -14.66
N LEU A 94 5.42 13.06 -13.64
CA LEU A 94 5.55 13.76 -12.36
C LEU A 94 6.72 13.26 -11.52
N ALA A 95 7.09 11.99 -11.61
CA ALA A 95 8.23 11.42 -10.88
C ALA A 95 9.58 11.71 -11.56
N GLN A 96 9.58 11.99 -12.87
CA GLN A 96 10.78 12.37 -13.63
C GLN A 96 11.00 13.87 -13.64
N SER A 97 9.93 14.65 -13.72
CA SER A 97 10.00 16.08 -13.46
C SER A 97 10.30 16.21 -11.98
N GLU A 98 11.39 16.86 -11.58
CA GLU A 98 11.72 17.14 -10.17
C GLU A 98 10.70 18.09 -9.49
N THR A 99 9.46 18.11 -9.98
CA THR A 99 8.29 18.62 -9.29
C THR A 99 8.30 18.05 -7.89
N SER A 100 8.48 18.92 -6.90
CA SER A 100 8.36 18.57 -5.48
C SER A 100 6.94 18.11 -5.23
N LEU A 101 6.68 16.83 -5.47
CA LEU A 101 5.53 16.16 -4.95
C LEU A 101 5.68 16.28 -3.43
N ASP A 102 4.78 17.02 -2.79
CA ASP A 102 4.72 17.20 -1.33
C ASP A 102 4.24 15.88 -0.68
N LEU A 103 4.96 14.80 -1.00
CA LEU A 103 4.74 13.43 -0.61
C LEU A 103 5.88 13.04 0.34
N PRO A 104 5.56 12.38 1.46
CA PRO A 104 6.57 11.79 2.33
C PRO A 104 7.48 10.82 1.57
N GLU A 105 8.73 10.70 2.03
CA GLU A 105 9.74 9.84 1.42
C GLU A 105 9.32 8.36 1.33
N GLU A 106 8.43 7.92 2.22
CA GLU A 106 7.87 6.57 2.23
C GLU A 106 7.13 6.24 0.92
N PHE A 107 6.50 7.23 0.28
CA PHE A 107 5.84 7.05 -1.01
C PHE A 107 6.83 6.82 -2.16
N ASN A 108 8.14 7.00 -1.94
CA ASN A 108 9.16 6.60 -2.92
C ASN A 108 9.05 5.11 -3.26
N HIS A 109 8.60 4.26 -2.33
CA HIS A 109 8.33 2.86 -2.58
C HIS A 109 7.33 2.62 -3.73
N LEU A 110 6.35 3.50 -3.88
CA LEU A 110 5.37 3.47 -4.97
C LEU A 110 5.86 4.27 -6.18
N LEU A 111 6.43 5.47 -5.98
CA LEU A 111 6.94 6.31 -7.08
C LEU A 111 8.02 5.59 -7.88
N ASN A 112 8.87 4.79 -7.22
CA ASN A 112 9.91 4.01 -7.87
C ASN A 112 9.33 3.02 -8.90
N LEU A 113 8.09 2.54 -8.74
CA LEU A 113 7.41 1.69 -9.73
C LEU A 113 7.15 2.42 -11.06
N TYR A 114 7.15 3.75 -11.06
CA TYR A 114 6.90 4.59 -12.23
C TYR A 114 8.19 5.16 -12.83
N ARG A 115 9.27 5.20 -12.06
CA ARG A 115 10.59 5.59 -12.56
C ARG A 115 11.06 4.48 -13.51
N ARG A 116 11.31 4.81 -14.78
CA ARG A 116 11.97 3.85 -15.67
C ARG A 116 13.36 3.53 -15.10
N PRO A 117 13.81 2.26 -15.14
CA PRO A 117 15.24 2.02 -15.12
C PRO A 117 15.82 2.74 -16.35
N SER A 118 16.72 3.69 -16.10
CA SER A 118 17.54 4.31 -17.15
C SER A 118 18.41 3.26 -17.82
#